data_AF-A0A812STG9-F1
#
_entry.id   AF-A0A812STG9-F1
#
_cell.length_a   1.000
_cell.length_b   1.000
_cell.length_c   1.000
_cell.angle_alpha   90.00
_cell.angle_beta   90.00
_cell.angle_gamma   90.00
#
_symmetry.space_group_name_H-M   'P 1'
#
loop_
_entity.id
_entity.type
_entity.pdbx_description
1 polymer ?
#
loop_
_entity_poly.entity_id
_entity_poly.type
_entity_poly.pdbx_seq_one_letter_code
_entity_poly.pdbx_strand_id
1 'polypeptide(L)'
;MAAVERVKGNVMDLQAEQGMKLLQATVATGAEYDTAGAEAYRKEVEAKVAKLEMEATQLTGKDNKKERSAKGKEVADLKNEHKYVDACKVVKGLEPKFGHFITKEAELPKIDLPETVQEAAPEKAKKEHKKKEKAESAGLSPDELKELENLKQQIVEEKAILKEQGMSGGQINKNEKIVAMVNRLNELKEKQDPGSSKKEKDAKKDSKKKTPLSAEEQKEFAQLQGDIEVYKAKLRTEFGYSNKEMKADPDLKDMEARLAAFEKRS
;
A
#
# COMPACT_ATOMS: atom_id res chain seq x y z
N MET A 1 -43.70 -9.98 -4.63
CA MET A 1 -42.38 -9.93 -3.94
C MET A 1 -41.69 -11.29 -3.78
N ALA A 2 -42.25 -12.42 -4.23
CA ALA A 2 -41.62 -13.74 -4.05
C ALA A 2 -40.54 -14.12 -5.11
N ALA A 3 -40.47 -13.42 -6.25
CA ALA A 3 -39.51 -13.75 -7.32
C ALA A 3 -38.11 -13.15 -7.11
N VAL A 4 -38.00 -12.04 -6.36
CA VAL A 4 -36.74 -11.34 -6.13
C VAL A 4 -35.89 -12.02 -5.04
N GLU A 5 -36.54 -12.73 -4.11
CA GLU A 5 -35.89 -13.44 -3.01
C GLU A 5 -35.22 -14.75 -3.49
N ARG A 6 -35.85 -15.44 -4.44
CA ARG A 6 -35.37 -16.71 -5.00
C ARG A 6 -34.14 -16.54 -5.91
N VAL A 7 -33.94 -15.36 -6.52
CA VAL A 7 -32.76 -15.04 -7.35
C VAL A 7 -31.53 -14.70 -6.49
N LYS A 8 -31.71 -14.09 -5.31
CA LYS A 8 -30.60 -13.76 -4.41
C LYS A 8 -29.97 -14.99 -3.74
N GLY A 9 -30.75 -16.02 -3.41
CA GLY A 9 -30.24 -17.30 -2.90
C GLY A 9 -29.28 -17.96 -3.89
N ASN A 10 -29.69 -18.09 -5.15
CA ASN A 10 -28.88 -18.71 -6.20
C ASN A 10 -27.55 -17.99 -6.47
N VAL A 11 -27.46 -16.66 -6.30
CA VAL A 11 -26.21 -15.91 -6.49
C VAL A 11 -25.25 -16.10 -5.33
N MET A 12 -25.76 -16.15 -4.09
CA MET A 12 -24.94 -16.45 -2.91
C MET A 12 -24.40 -17.88 -2.95
N ASP A 13 -25.21 -18.85 -3.39
CA ASP A 13 -24.80 -20.24 -3.52
C ASP A 13 -23.78 -20.43 -4.65
N LEU A 14 -23.96 -19.76 -5.80
CA LEU A 14 -22.95 -19.72 -6.88
C LEU A 14 -21.65 -19.07 -6.43
N GLN A 15 -21.71 -18.00 -5.64
CA GLN A 15 -20.53 -17.34 -5.11
C GLN A 15 -19.82 -18.19 -4.05
N ALA A 16 -20.57 -18.96 -3.25
CA ALA A 16 -20.03 -19.93 -2.31
C ALA A 16 -19.38 -21.13 -3.03
N GLU A 17 -19.99 -21.67 -4.09
CA GLU A 17 -19.40 -22.71 -4.94
C GLU A 17 -18.16 -22.21 -5.68
N GLN A 18 -18.19 -21.00 -6.24
CA GLN A 18 -17.03 -20.39 -6.88
C GLN A 18 -15.90 -20.15 -5.86
N GLY A 19 -16.22 -19.73 -4.64
CA GLY A 19 -15.27 -19.62 -3.55
C GLY A 19 -14.64 -20.96 -3.17
N MET A 20 -15.47 -21.99 -2.98
CA MET A 20 -15.02 -23.36 -2.66
C MET A 20 -14.19 -23.97 -3.80
N LYS A 21 -14.54 -23.70 -5.06
CA LYS A 21 -13.78 -24.14 -6.23
C LYS A 21 -12.44 -23.42 -6.34
N LEU A 22 -12.37 -22.13 -5.98
CA LEU A 22 -11.11 -21.39 -5.91
C LEU A 22 -10.20 -21.93 -4.80
N LEU A 23 -10.77 -22.24 -3.63
CA LEU A 23 -10.09 -22.88 -2.49
C LEU A 23 -9.58 -24.28 -2.85
N GLN A 24 -10.34 -25.08 -3.60
CA GLN A 24 -9.90 -26.39 -4.08
C GLN A 24 -8.85 -26.29 -5.20
N ALA A 25 -8.97 -25.31 -6.11
CA ALA A 25 -7.98 -25.06 -7.15
C ALA A 25 -6.62 -24.65 -6.59
N THR A 26 -6.58 -23.94 -5.45
CA THR A 26 -5.31 -23.64 -4.74
C THR A 26 -4.69 -24.85 -4.04
N VAL A 27 -5.45 -25.92 -3.81
CA VAL A 27 -4.97 -27.17 -3.16
C VAL A 27 -4.54 -28.22 -4.20
N ALA A 28 -4.99 -28.09 -5.45
CA ALA A 28 -4.81 -29.09 -6.49
C ALA A 28 -3.66 -28.78 -7.46
N THR A 29 -2.57 -28.16 -7.00
CA THR A 29 -1.30 -28.24 -7.72
C THR A 29 -0.56 -29.46 -7.19
N GLY A 30 -0.38 -30.48 -8.02
CA GLY A 30 0.29 -31.74 -7.67
C GLY A 30 1.79 -31.60 -7.39
N ALA A 31 2.22 -30.43 -6.93
CA ALA A 31 3.56 -30.16 -6.44
C ALA A 31 3.64 -30.61 -4.97
N GLU A 32 4.59 -31.47 -4.66
CA GLU A 32 4.90 -31.81 -3.28
C GLU A 32 5.88 -30.77 -2.74
N TYR A 33 5.55 -30.20 -1.58
CA TYR A 33 6.39 -29.24 -0.88
C TYR A 33 7.01 -29.87 0.37
N ASP A 34 8.25 -29.49 0.68
CA ASP A 34 8.92 -29.81 1.95
C ASP A 34 8.35 -28.96 3.09
N THR A 35 7.16 -29.31 3.55
CA THR A 35 6.51 -28.61 4.66
C THR A 35 7.30 -28.75 5.96
N ALA A 36 7.95 -29.89 6.18
CA ALA A 36 8.77 -30.15 7.37
C ALA A 36 10.05 -29.30 7.39
N GLY A 37 10.78 -29.24 6.28
CA GLY A 37 11.97 -28.40 6.13
C GLY A 37 11.64 -26.91 6.13
N ALA A 38 10.51 -26.51 5.53
CA ALA A 38 10.01 -25.15 5.60
C ALA A 38 9.67 -24.74 7.04
N GLU A 39 9.01 -25.61 7.82
CA GLU A 39 8.69 -25.33 9.21
C GLU A 39 9.94 -25.25 10.09
N ALA A 40 10.90 -26.15 9.90
CA ALA A 40 12.18 -26.12 10.62
C ALA A 40 12.95 -24.83 10.34
N TYR A 41 13.10 -24.46 9.07
CA TYR A 41 13.79 -23.22 8.68
C TYR A 41 13.06 -21.97 9.19
N ARG A 42 11.72 -21.94 9.11
CA ARG A 42 10.92 -20.84 9.69
C ARG A 42 11.20 -20.70 11.19
N LYS A 43 11.16 -21.80 11.95
CA LYS A 43 11.43 -21.80 13.40
C LYS A 43 12.83 -21.30 13.71
N GLU A 44 13.84 -21.70 12.94
CA GLU A 44 15.21 -21.23 13.12
C GLU A 44 15.34 -19.72 12.87
N VAL A 45 14.73 -19.20 11.81
CA VAL A 45 14.75 -17.77 11.49
C VAL A 45 13.95 -16.97 12.53
N GLU A 46 12.78 -17.45 12.94
CA GLU A 46 11.99 -16.82 14.01
C GLU A 46 12.75 -16.81 15.35
N ALA A 47 13.50 -17.86 15.68
CA ALA A 47 14.36 -17.89 16.86
C ALA A 47 15.50 -16.87 16.77
N LYS A 48 16.13 -16.72 15.60
CA LYS A 48 17.17 -15.69 15.36
C LYS A 48 16.59 -14.28 15.47
N VAL A 49 15.43 -14.04 14.86
CA VAL A 49 14.68 -12.79 14.96
C VAL A 49 14.35 -12.48 16.43
N ALA A 50 13.80 -13.43 17.17
CA ALA A 50 13.47 -13.24 18.57
C ALA A 50 14.71 -12.89 19.41
N LYS A 51 15.84 -13.55 19.14
CA LYS A 51 17.12 -13.23 19.80
C LYS A 51 17.58 -11.81 19.48
N LEU A 52 17.56 -11.40 18.21
CA LEU A 52 17.96 -10.05 17.79
C LEU A 52 17.01 -8.97 18.34
N GLU A 53 15.71 -9.25 18.40
CA GLU A 53 14.70 -8.37 19.00
C GLU A 53 14.93 -8.25 20.51
N MET A 54 15.18 -9.36 21.22
CA MET A 54 15.56 -9.33 22.64
C MET A 54 16.84 -8.51 22.88
N GLU A 55 17.89 -8.77 22.12
CA GLU A 55 19.13 -8.00 22.22
C GLU A 55 18.94 -6.52 21.88
N ALA A 56 18.06 -6.19 20.93
CA ALA A 56 17.70 -4.81 20.60
C ALA A 56 16.92 -4.12 21.73
N THR A 57 16.06 -4.84 22.45
CA THR A 57 15.35 -4.32 23.63
C THR A 57 16.27 -4.11 24.83
N GLN A 58 17.31 -4.93 24.99
CA GLN A 58 18.34 -4.75 26.02
C GLN A 58 19.26 -3.56 25.73
N LEU A 59 19.45 -3.20 24.45
CA LEU A 59 20.18 -2.01 24.03
C LEU A 59 19.36 -0.73 24.26
N THR A 60 19.30 -0.35 25.54
CA THR A 60 18.73 0.91 26.04
C THR A 60 19.77 2.03 26.05
N GLY A 61 19.34 3.29 26.26
CA GLY A 61 20.23 4.45 26.26
C GLY A 61 20.37 5.13 24.88
N LYS A 62 20.89 6.37 24.89
CA LYS A 62 20.99 7.22 23.71
C LYS A 62 22.14 6.81 22.79
N ASP A 63 23.23 6.31 23.38
CA ASP A 63 24.45 5.89 22.69
C ASP A 63 24.27 4.60 21.90
N ASN A 64 23.42 3.68 22.38
CA ASN A 64 23.12 2.39 21.73
C ASN A 64 22.10 2.49 20.58
N LYS A 65 21.70 3.71 20.20
CA LYS A 65 20.71 3.94 19.12
C LYS A 65 21.14 3.34 17.78
N LYS A 66 22.43 3.43 17.44
CA LYS A 66 22.97 2.87 16.20
C LYS A 66 22.90 1.34 16.19
N GLU A 67 23.29 0.71 17.28
CA GLU A 67 23.28 -0.75 17.41
C GLU A 67 21.86 -1.33 17.43
N ARG A 68 20.91 -0.67 18.13
CA ARG A 68 19.49 -1.05 18.10
C ARG A 68 18.92 -0.93 16.68
N SER A 69 19.28 0.13 15.96
CA SER A 69 18.88 0.29 14.56
C SER A 69 19.50 -0.75 13.63
N ALA A 70 20.76 -1.16 13.88
CA ALA A 70 21.42 -2.21 13.12
C ALA A 70 20.73 -3.57 13.32
N LYS A 71 20.45 -3.96 14.57
CA LYS A 71 19.69 -5.17 14.88
C LYS A 71 18.28 -5.16 14.28
N GLY A 72 17.60 -4.01 14.30
CA GLY A 72 16.31 -3.86 13.62
C GLY A 72 16.39 -4.06 12.10
N LYS A 73 17.50 -3.64 11.47
CA LYS A 73 17.75 -3.90 10.05
C LYS A 73 18.02 -5.38 9.79
N GLU A 74 18.85 -6.03 10.61
CA GLU A 74 19.12 -7.47 10.49
C GLU A 74 17.84 -8.31 10.64
N VAL A 75 16.96 -7.94 11.56
CA VAL A 75 15.63 -8.56 11.70
C VAL A 75 14.79 -8.38 10.44
N ALA A 76 14.81 -7.20 9.83
CA ALA A 76 14.08 -6.95 8.59
C ALA A 76 14.67 -7.74 7.41
N ASP A 77 15.99 -7.80 7.30
CA ASP A 77 16.69 -8.56 6.26
C ASP A 77 16.37 -10.07 6.37
N LEU A 78 16.37 -10.64 7.59
CA LEU A 78 15.97 -12.03 7.85
C LEU A 78 14.51 -12.30 7.48
N LYS A 79 13.59 -11.37 7.76
CA LYS A 79 12.17 -11.49 7.43
C LYS A 79 11.89 -11.31 5.93
N ASN A 80 12.79 -10.66 5.20
CA ASN A 80 12.69 -10.43 3.75
C ASN A 80 13.44 -11.48 2.92
N GLU A 81 14.26 -12.33 3.55
CA GLU A 81 14.99 -13.38 2.86
C GLU A 81 14.02 -14.27 2.07
N HIS A 82 14.26 -14.44 0.77
CA HIS A 82 13.35 -15.15 -0.14
C HIS A 82 13.01 -16.56 0.35
N LYS A 83 13.99 -17.24 0.95
CA LYS A 83 13.81 -18.55 1.58
C LYS A 83 12.86 -18.49 2.78
N TYR A 84 12.93 -17.44 3.63
CA TYR A 84 12.01 -17.30 4.76
C TYR A 84 10.59 -16.95 4.31
N VAL A 85 10.47 -16.10 3.29
CA VAL A 85 9.18 -15.77 2.66
C VAL A 85 8.53 -17.03 2.10
N ASP A 86 9.28 -17.87 1.39
CA ASP A 86 8.79 -19.13 0.85
C ASP A 86 8.48 -20.15 1.95
N ALA A 87 9.32 -20.26 2.99
CA ALA A 87 9.03 -21.11 4.14
C ALA A 87 7.70 -20.72 4.82
N CYS A 88 7.45 -19.41 4.97
CA CYS A 88 6.18 -18.90 5.50
C CYS A 88 4.98 -19.20 4.60
N LYS A 89 5.18 -19.23 3.28
CA LYS A 89 4.12 -19.57 2.31
C LYS A 89 3.83 -21.07 2.31
N VAL A 90 4.86 -21.90 2.24
CA VAL A 90 4.75 -23.37 2.25
C VAL A 90 4.09 -23.86 3.54
N VAL A 91 4.46 -23.33 4.70
CA VAL A 91 3.81 -23.70 5.98
C VAL A 91 2.35 -23.26 6.03
N LYS A 92 1.96 -22.22 5.26
CA LYS A 92 0.56 -21.79 5.12
C LYS A 92 -0.21 -22.56 4.04
N GLY A 93 0.40 -23.55 3.40
CA GLY A 93 -0.18 -24.30 2.29
C GLY A 93 -0.31 -23.46 1.00
N LEU A 94 0.49 -22.40 0.87
CA LEU A 94 0.58 -21.59 -0.33
C LEU A 94 1.84 -21.95 -1.12
N GLU A 95 1.78 -21.77 -2.43
CA GLU A 95 2.92 -22.03 -3.30
C GLU A 95 4.09 -21.07 -2.98
N PRO A 96 5.33 -21.57 -2.92
CA PRO A 96 6.52 -20.76 -2.73
C PRO A 96 6.68 -19.79 -3.90
N LYS A 97 6.97 -18.52 -3.60
CA LYS A 97 7.12 -17.47 -4.63
C LYS A 97 8.43 -17.60 -5.40
N PHE A 98 9.48 -18.03 -4.73
CA PHE A 98 10.84 -18.06 -5.25
C PHE A 98 11.34 -19.50 -5.50
N GLY A 99 10.44 -20.48 -5.44
CA GLY A 99 10.73 -21.88 -5.73
C GLY A 99 11.49 -22.62 -4.63
N HIS A 100 11.62 -22.06 -3.42
CA HIS A 100 12.23 -22.79 -2.30
C HIS A 100 11.27 -23.83 -1.72
N PHE A 101 11.80 -24.95 -1.22
CA PHE A 101 11.06 -26.06 -0.58
C PHE A 101 10.10 -26.83 -1.51
N ILE A 102 10.34 -26.85 -2.81
CA ILE A 102 9.68 -27.76 -3.76
C ILE A 102 10.45 -29.10 -3.77
N THR A 103 9.81 -30.21 -3.40
CA THR A 103 10.44 -31.55 -3.34
C THR A 103 10.05 -32.44 -4.51
N LYS A 104 8.84 -32.28 -5.04
CA LYS A 104 8.49 -32.76 -6.38
C LYS A 104 7.86 -31.61 -7.14
N GLU A 105 8.60 -31.14 -8.14
CA GLU A 105 8.05 -30.27 -9.17
C GLU A 105 6.97 -31.06 -9.92
N ALA A 106 5.77 -30.50 -10.06
CA ALA A 106 4.73 -31.15 -10.84
C ALA A 106 5.21 -31.27 -12.29
N GLU A 107 5.52 -32.49 -12.77
CA GLU A 107 5.68 -32.74 -14.20
C GLU A 107 4.31 -32.61 -14.89
N LEU A 108 4.03 -31.41 -15.38
CA LEU A 108 3.26 -31.20 -16.60
C LEU A 108 4.27 -30.72 -17.66
N PRO A 109 4.12 -31.18 -18.92
CA PRO A 109 5.18 -31.17 -19.92
C PRO A 109 5.79 -29.79 -20.14
N LYS A 110 7.11 -29.75 -20.36
CA LYS A 110 7.83 -28.61 -20.95
C LYS A 110 7.00 -28.05 -22.10
N ILE A 111 6.36 -26.91 -21.86
CA ILE A 111 6.01 -26.00 -22.95
C ILE A 111 7.30 -25.23 -23.19
N ASP A 112 8.09 -25.72 -24.14
CA ASP A 112 9.02 -24.88 -24.88
C ASP A 112 8.20 -23.74 -25.51
N LEU A 113 8.26 -22.54 -24.94
CA LEU A 113 8.15 -21.32 -25.74
C LEU A 113 9.44 -20.51 -25.59
N PRO A 114 10.12 -20.21 -26.70
CA PRO A 114 11.56 -19.97 -26.76
C PRO A 114 11.99 -18.56 -26.37
N GLU A 115 13.22 -18.50 -25.88
CA GLU A 115 14.08 -17.32 -25.90
C GLU A 115 14.43 -16.91 -27.35
N THR A 116 14.66 -15.62 -27.57
CA THR A 116 15.18 -14.94 -28.79
C THR A 116 14.18 -14.59 -29.90
N VAL A 117 13.96 -13.29 -30.14
CA VAL A 117 14.58 -12.54 -31.27
C VAL A 117 14.66 -11.03 -30.94
N GLN A 118 15.86 -10.48 -31.06
CA GLN A 118 16.13 -9.05 -31.23
C GLN A 118 15.86 -8.63 -32.68
N GLU A 119 15.67 -7.32 -32.86
CA GLU A 119 15.94 -6.53 -34.07
C GLU A 119 14.92 -6.54 -35.23
N ALA A 120 14.26 -5.39 -35.45
CA ALA A 120 14.56 -4.50 -36.59
C ALA A 120 13.43 -3.46 -36.81
N ALA A 121 13.84 -2.20 -36.96
CA ALA A 121 13.03 -1.11 -37.49
C ALA A 121 12.53 -1.42 -38.93
N PRO A 122 11.50 -0.70 -39.41
CA PRO A 122 11.84 0.27 -40.45
C PRO A 122 11.11 1.61 -40.36
N GLU A 123 11.87 2.63 -40.73
CA GLU A 123 11.53 4.01 -41.02
C GLU A 123 10.85 4.13 -42.40
N LYS A 124 9.82 5.00 -42.56
CA LYS A 124 9.79 6.17 -43.49
C LYS A 124 8.38 6.64 -43.93
N ALA A 125 8.17 7.93 -43.64
CA ALA A 125 7.77 9.02 -44.56
C ALA A 125 6.30 9.34 -44.94
N LYS A 126 5.91 10.59 -44.53
CA LYS A 126 5.18 11.67 -45.27
C LYS A 126 3.74 11.38 -45.75
N LYS A 127 2.72 12.26 -45.70
CA LYS A 127 2.66 13.74 -45.81
C LYS A 127 1.22 14.24 -45.49
N GLU A 128 1.14 15.42 -44.86
CA GLU A 128 0.10 16.47 -44.86
C GLU A 128 -1.35 16.22 -45.34
N HIS A 129 -2.34 16.65 -44.52
CA HIS A 129 -3.32 17.68 -44.94
C HIS A 129 -4.07 18.37 -43.76
N LYS A 130 -3.73 19.65 -43.56
CA LYS A 130 -4.63 20.82 -43.48
C LYS A 130 -5.86 20.83 -42.52
N LYS A 131 -5.62 21.42 -41.34
CA LYS A 131 -6.34 22.55 -40.70
C LYS A 131 -7.87 22.61 -40.84
N LYS A 132 -8.59 22.42 -39.72
CA LYS A 132 -9.78 23.21 -39.33
C LYS A 132 -9.80 23.45 -37.82
N GLU A 133 -10.21 24.66 -37.50
CA GLU A 133 -10.16 25.41 -36.24
C GLU A 133 -11.15 24.94 -35.15
N LYS A 134 -10.75 25.28 -33.91
CA LYS A 134 -11.55 25.68 -32.74
C LYS A 134 -12.48 24.65 -32.09
N ALA A 135 -12.05 24.20 -30.92
CA ALA A 135 -12.89 24.28 -29.72
C ALA A 135 -11.98 24.56 -28.52
N GLU A 136 -12.01 25.80 -28.04
CA GLU A 136 -11.66 26.08 -26.66
C GLU A 136 -12.59 25.24 -25.78
N SER A 137 -12.04 24.19 -25.17
CA SER A 137 -12.61 23.56 -23.99
C SER A 137 -11.47 23.46 -23.00
N ALA A 138 -11.64 24.12 -21.86
CA ALA A 138 -10.71 24.13 -20.76
C ALA A 138 -10.20 22.70 -20.45
N GLY A 139 -8.90 22.47 -20.58
CA GLY A 139 -8.22 21.20 -20.29
C GLY A 139 -7.16 20.86 -21.33
N LEU A 140 -5.98 20.44 -20.87
CA LEU A 140 -4.77 20.07 -21.65
C LEU A 140 -5.03 19.44 -23.03
N SER A 141 -4.14 19.74 -23.98
CA SER A 141 -4.12 19.12 -25.31
C SER A 141 -3.89 17.60 -25.20
N PRO A 142 -4.38 16.77 -26.15
CA PRO A 142 -4.19 15.32 -26.12
C PRO A 142 -2.72 14.88 -26.07
N ASP A 143 -1.79 15.69 -26.58
CA ASP A 143 -0.34 15.45 -26.45
C ASP A 143 0.18 15.73 -25.03
N GLU A 144 -0.35 16.74 -24.34
CA GLU A 144 0.04 17.07 -22.97
C GLU A 144 -0.52 16.07 -21.94
N LEU A 145 -1.67 15.44 -22.23
CA LEU A 145 -2.18 14.31 -21.44
C LEU A 145 -1.30 13.07 -21.57
N LYS A 146 -0.83 12.76 -22.78
CA LYS A 146 0.14 11.68 -23.01
C LYS A 146 1.47 11.98 -22.30
N GLU A 147 1.93 13.24 -22.30
CA GLU A 147 3.11 13.64 -21.53
C GLU A 147 2.90 13.45 -20.02
N LEU A 148 1.71 13.74 -19.50
CA LEU A 148 1.38 13.55 -18.09
C LEU A 148 1.35 12.05 -17.70
N GLU A 149 0.74 11.20 -18.52
CA GLU A 149 0.76 9.73 -18.32
C GLU A 149 2.17 9.15 -18.45
N ASN A 150 2.95 9.60 -19.43
CA ASN A 150 4.33 9.18 -19.62
C ASN A 150 5.22 9.62 -18.43
N LEU A 151 5.05 10.85 -17.93
CA LEU A 151 5.76 11.33 -16.74
C LEU A 151 5.41 10.51 -15.49
N LYS A 152 4.15 10.10 -15.30
CA LYS A 152 3.78 9.19 -14.21
C LYS A 152 4.50 7.86 -14.32
N GLN A 153 4.54 7.29 -15.52
CA GLN A 153 5.20 6.02 -15.79
C GLN A 153 6.72 6.12 -15.57
N GLN A 154 7.36 7.17 -16.10
CA GLN A 154 8.79 7.46 -15.91
C GLN A 154 9.16 7.67 -14.45
N ILE A 155 8.34 8.36 -13.65
CA ILE A 155 8.57 8.51 -12.20
C ILE A 155 8.53 7.15 -11.50
N VAL A 156 7.64 6.24 -11.88
CA VAL A 156 7.56 4.90 -11.28
C VAL A 156 8.76 4.05 -11.69
N GLU A 157 9.13 4.07 -12.98
CA GLU A 157 10.26 3.33 -13.52
C GLU A 157 11.60 3.83 -12.96
N GLU A 158 11.86 5.14 -12.95
CA GLU A 158 13.08 5.68 -12.34
C GLU A 158 13.14 5.40 -10.83
N LYS A 159 12.00 5.46 -10.12
CA LYS A 159 11.97 5.05 -8.71
C LYS A 159 12.23 3.56 -8.53
N ALA A 160 11.84 2.71 -9.48
CA ALA A 160 12.12 1.27 -9.44
C ALA A 160 13.61 1.00 -9.73
N ILE A 161 14.17 1.63 -10.76
CA ILE A 161 15.59 1.52 -11.12
C ILE A 161 16.47 2.02 -9.97
N LEU A 162 16.13 3.14 -9.33
CA LEU A 162 16.90 3.66 -8.20
C LEU A 162 16.81 2.75 -6.97
N LYS A 163 15.69 2.02 -6.77
CA LYS A 163 15.60 0.98 -5.73
C LYS A 163 16.47 -0.23 -6.07
N GLU A 164 16.50 -0.63 -7.34
CA GLU A 164 17.34 -1.74 -7.83
C GLU A 164 18.83 -1.40 -7.74
N GLN A 165 19.20 -0.14 -7.96
CA GLN A 165 20.53 0.41 -7.71
C GLN A 165 20.85 0.55 -6.20
N GLY A 166 19.97 0.08 -5.32
CA GLY A 166 20.19 0.05 -3.88
C GLY A 166 20.01 1.39 -3.16
N MET A 167 19.46 2.42 -3.83
CA MET A 167 19.14 3.67 -3.13
C MET A 167 17.93 3.46 -2.22
N SER A 168 18.04 3.92 -0.97
CA SER A 168 16.91 3.91 -0.03
C SER A 168 15.81 4.86 -0.49
N GLY A 169 14.55 4.57 -0.14
CA GLY A 169 13.41 5.43 -0.50
C GLY A 169 13.58 6.91 -0.10
N GLY A 170 14.29 7.18 1.01
CA GLY A 170 14.62 8.54 1.44
C GLY A 170 15.66 9.24 0.55
N GLN A 171 16.57 8.50 -0.09
CA GLN A 171 17.52 9.02 -1.08
C GLN A 171 16.84 9.21 -2.45
N ILE A 172 15.95 8.31 -2.84
CA ILE A 172 15.16 8.40 -4.08
C ILE A 172 14.29 9.67 -4.07
N ASN A 173 13.67 10.00 -2.95
CA ASN A 173 12.86 11.21 -2.81
C ASN A 173 13.67 12.51 -2.88
N LYS A 174 15.00 12.44 -2.72
CA LYS A 174 15.92 13.57 -2.86
C LYS A 174 16.64 13.60 -4.21
N ASN A 175 16.41 12.59 -5.06
CA ASN A 175 17.02 12.54 -6.38
C ASN A 175 16.47 13.70 -7.21
N GLU A 176 17.37 14.56 -7.67
CA GLU A 176 17.03 15.78 -8.42
C GLU A 176 16.18 15.48 -9.66
N LYS A 177 16.40 14.34 -10.31
CA LYS A 177 15.61 13.90 -11.48
C LYS A 177 14.17 13.56 -11.11
N ILE A 178 13.96 12.80 -10.03
CA ILE A 178 12.63 12.47 -9.50
C ILE A 178 11.88 13.72 -9.06
N VAL A 179 12.56 14.64 -8.36
CA VAL A 179 11.96 15.90 -7.91
C VAL A 179 11.57 16.78 -9.10
N ALA A 180 12.43 16.90 -10.11
CA ALA A 180 12.14 17.67 -11.33
C ALA A 180 10.95 17.09 -12.11
N MET A 181 10.87 15.76 -12.26
CA MET A 181 9.74 15.11 -12.94
C MET A 181 8.44 15.26 -12.15
N VAL A 182 8.46 15.14 -10.83
CA VAL A 182 7.28 15.37 -9.98
C VAL A 182 6.82 16.82 -10.04
N ASN A 183 7.75 17.79 -10.09
CA ASN A 183 7.41 19.20 -10.26
C ASN A 183 6.75 19.46 -11.62
N ARG A 184 7.32 18.95 -12.72
CA ARG A 184 6.74 19.04 -14.07
C ARG A 184 5.37 18.35 -14.15
N LEU A 185 5.21 17.21 -13.47
CA LEU A 185 3.93 16.52 -13.34
C LEU A 185 2.89 17.39 -12.62
N ASN A 186 3.26 18.05 -11.53
CA ASN A 186 2.37 18.93 -10.78
C ASN A 186 2.00 20.18 -11.59
N GLU A 187 2.94 20.77 -12.34
CA GLU A 187 2.67 21.89 -13.24
C GLU A 187 1.71 21.52 -14.36
N LEU A 188 1.86 20.33 -14.97
CA LEU A 188 0.93 19.83 -15.98
C LEU A 188 -0.45 19.56 -15.37
N LYS A 189 -0.52 19.03 -14.15
CA LYS A 189 -1.79 18.86 -13.42
C LYS A 189 -2.47 20.19 -13.08
N GLU A 190 -1.72 21.25 -12.76
CA GLU A 190 -2.30 22.60 -12.59
C GLU A 190 -2.80 23.22 -13.89
N LYS A 191 -2.16 22.90 -15.02
CA LYS A 191 -2.63 23.37 -16.33
C LYS A 191 -3.90 22.62 -16.78
N GLN A 192 -4.04 21.35 -16.41
CA GLN A 192 -5.25 20.56 -16.66
C GLN A 192 -6.43 21.03 -15.81
N ASP A 193 -6.17 21.25 -14.53
CA ASP A 193 -7.14 21.65 -13.52
C ASP A 193 -6.52 22.80 -12.70
N PRO A 194 -6.78 24.07 -13.08
CA PRO A 194 -6.25 25.22 -12.35
C PRO A 194 -6.75 25.18 -10.90
N GLY A 195 -5.82 24.93 -9.97
CA GLY A 195 -6.11 24.70 -8.55
C GLY A 195 -5.75 23.30 -8.03
N SER A 196 -5.31 22.37 -8.88
CA SER A 196 -4.91 21.02 -8.44
C SER A 196 -3.62 20.99 -7.60
N SER A 197 -2.77 22.02 -7.61
CA SER A 197 -1.58 22.10 -6.72
C SER A 197 -1.64 23.23 -5.70
N LYS A 198 -2.68 24.07 -5.71
CA LYS A 198 -2.90 25.10 -4.70
C LYS A 198 -3.66 24.52 -3.50
N LYS A 199 -2.89 24.07 -2.51
CA LYS A 199 -3.34 24.08 -1.12
C LYS A 199 -3.54 25.54 -0.70
N GLU A 200 -4.76 25.83 -0.25
CA GLU A 200 -5.34 27.11 0.16
C GLU A 200 -4.38 28.11 0.82
N LYS A 201 -4.30 29.31 0.23
CA LYS A 201 -4.12 30.55 0.98
C LYS A 201 -5.04 31.62 0.37
N ASP A 202 -5.95 32.10 1.20
CA ASP A 202 -6.75 33.31 1.06
C ASP A 202 -7.75 33.42 -0.11
N ALA A 203 -9.04 33.13 0.16
CA ALA A 203 -10.13 34.10 -0.07
C ALA A 203 -11.46 33.61 0.51
N LYS A 204 -11.79 34.18 1.66
CA LYS A 204 -13.08 34.24 2.35
C LYS A 204 -14.25 34.62 1.42
N LYS A 205 -15.10 33.66 1.00
CA LYS A 205 -16.57 33.83 0.86
C LYS A 205 -17.29 32.50 0.57
N ASP A 206 -18.02 32.04 1.58
CA ASP A 206 -19.27 31.28 1.50
C ASP A 206 -19.33 29.88 0.84
N SER A 207 -19.93 28.95 1.58
CA SER A 207 -20.62 27.74 1.10
C SER A 207 -19.81 26.49 0.69
N LYS A 208 -19.63 25.61 1.69
CA LYS A 208 -19.93 24.15 1.63
C LYS A 208 -19.18 23.30 0.59
N LYS A 209 -17.85 23.17 0.69
CA LYS A 209 -17.08 22.00 0.19
C LYS A 209 -15.92 21.67 1.13
N LYS A 210 -15.70 20.37 1.39
CA LYS A 210 -14.77 19.83 2.38
C LYS A 210 -13.32 20.23 2.10
N THR A 211 -12.66 20.82 3.10
CA THR A 211 -11.26 21.25 3.08
C THR A 211 -10.43 20.36 4.01
N PRO A 212 -9.25 19.88 3.57
CA PRO A 212 -8.43 18.99 4.39
C PRO A 212 -7.90 19.73 5.63
N LEU A 213 -8.05 19.10 6.81
CA LEU A 213 -7.64 19.62 8.12
C LEU A 213 -6.25 20.28 8.09
N SER A 214 -6.15 21.51 8.62
CA SER A 214 -4.91 22.26 8.79
C SER A 214 -3.89 21.47 9.63
N ALA A 215 -2.58 21.78 9.50
CA ALA A 215 -1.54 21.13 10.30
C ALA A 215 -1.72 21.34 11.81
N GLU A 216 -2.44 22.39 12.23
CA GLU A 216 -2.85 22.60 13.62
C GLU A 216 -4.05 21.73 13.99
N GLU A 217 -5.07 21.64 13.14
CA GLU A 217 -6.24 20.78 13.36
C GLU A 217 -5.89 19.28 13.33
N GLN A 218 -4.86 18.87 12.56
CA GLN A 218 -4.35 17.50 12.58
C GLN A 218 -3.66 17.16 13.91
N LYS A 219 -2.99 18.14 14.54
CA LYS A 219 -2.42 17.97 15.89
C LYS A 219 -3.52 17.91 16.93
N GLU A 220 -4.54 18.78 16.83
CA GLU A 220 -5.70 18.73 17.70
C GLU A 220 -6.49 17.44 17.56
N PHE A 221 -6.61 16.89 16.34
CA PHE A 221 -7.23 15.59 16.09
C PHE A 221 -6.46 14.44 16.75
N ALA A 222 -5.15 14.39 16.56
CA ALA A 222 -4.30 13.37 17.18
C ALA A 222 -4.29 13.49 18.72
N GLN A 223 -4.32 14.72 19.24
CA GLN A 223 -4.41 14.99 20.67
C GLN A 223 -5.77 14.55 21.24
N LEU A 224 -6.88 14.94 20.59
CA LEU A 224 -8.23 14.56 21.00
C LEU A 224 -8.44 13.04 20.97
N GLN A 225 -7.87 12.35 19.98
CA GLN A 225 -7.88 10.89 19.92
C GLN A 225 -7.15 10.27 21.12
N GLY A 226 -5.97 10.78 21.47
CA GLY A 226 -5.24 10.34 22.66
C GLY A 226 -5.99 10.63 23.97
N ASP A 227 -6.58 11.82 24.09
CA ASP A 227 -7.35 12.23 25.26
C ASP A 227 -8.57 11.32 25.47
N ILE A 228 -9.25 10.88 24.40
CA ILE A 228 -10.36 9.90 24.47
C ILE A 228 -9.87 8.55 25.00
N GLU A 229 -8.71 8.07 24.56
CA GLU A 229 -8.17 6.78 25.03
C GLU A 229 -7.78 6.84 26.52
N VAL A 230 -7.12 7.93 26.93
CA VAL A 230 -6.78 8.17 28.34
C VAL A 230 -8.05 8.30 29.19
N TYR A 231 -9.06 9.02 28.71
CA TYR A 231 -10.33 9.18 29.42
C TYR A 231 -11.09 7.86 29.52
N LYS A 232 -11.13 7.04 28.47
CA LYS A 232 -11.70 5.68 28.50
C LYS A 232 -10.97 4.79 29.51
N ALA A 233 -9.63 4.84 29.54
CA ALA A 233 -8.85 4.10 30.53
C ALA A 233 -9.20 4.57 31.95
N LYS A 234 -9.27 5.88 32.18
CA LYS A 234 -9.62 6.48 33.47
C LYS A 234 -11.02 6.07 33.94
N LEU A 235 -12.03 6.12 33.06
CA LEU A 235 -13.38 5.66 33.36
C LEU A 235 -13.41 4.18 33.75
N ARG A 236 -12.57 3.36 33.11
CA ARG A 236 -12.48 1.92 33.41
C ARG A 236 -11.71 1.63 34.69
N THR A 237 -10.61 2.33 34.97
CA THR A 237 -9.69 2.02 36.07
C THR A 237 -9.98 2.79 37.35
N GLU A 238 -10.30 4.09 37.26
CA GLU A 238 -10.54 4.94 38.43
C GLU A 238 -12.03 4.93 38.84
N PHE A 239 -12.93 4.99 37.85
CA PHE A 239 -14.36 5.03 38.11
C PHE A 239 -15.03 3.65 38.04
N GLY A 240 -14.31 2.61 37.57
CA GLY A 240 -14.81 1.25 37.50
C GLY A 240 -16.00 1.08 36.54
N TYR A 241 -16.19 2.01 35.61
CA TYR A 241 -17.34 2.02 34.72
C TYR A 241 -17.35 0.78 33.82
N SER A 242 -18.53 0.17 33.71
CA SER A 242 -18.79 -0.85 32.71
C SER A 242 -18.84 -0.22 31.31
N ASN A 243 -18.69 -1.04 30.26
CA ASN A 243 -18.78 -0.56 28.88
C ASN A 243 -20.12 0.14 28.55
N LYS A 244 -21.19 -0.13 29.30
CA LYS A 244 -22.49 0.56 29.15
C LYS A 244 -22.44 1.95 29.77
N GLU A 245 -21.83 2.10 30.93
CA GLU A 245 -21.69 3.38 31.64
C GLU A 245 -20.69 4.29 30.94
N MET A 246 -19.57 3.76 30.46
CA MET A 246 -18.62 4.51 29.63
C MET A 246 -19.31 5.07 28.38
N LYS A 247 -20.15 4.29 27.70
CA LYS A 247 -20.92 4.75 26.54
C LYS A 247 -22.06 5.70 26.88
N ALA A 248 -22.50 5.73 28.13
CA ALA A 248 -23.53 6.65 28.60
C ALA A 248 -22.94 8.00 29.03
N ASP A 249 -21.64 8.03 29.34
CA ASP A 249 -20.91 9.20 29.81
C ASP A 249 -21.04 10.40 28.85
N PRO A 250 -21.55 11.56 29.32
CA PRO A 250 -21.74 12.74 28.49
C PRO A 250 -20.43 13.32 27.92
N ASP A 251 -19.35 13.29 28.71
CA ASP A 251 -18.07 13.90 28.35
C ASP A 251 -17.36 13.05 27.28
N LEU A 252 -17.40 11.72 27.43
CA LEU A 252 -16.90 10.80 26.41
C LEU A 252 -17.64 10.98 25.07
N LYS A 253 -18.97 11.14 25.11
CA LYS A 253 -19.77 11.39 23.90
C LYS A 253 -19.41 12.72 23.25
N ASP A 254 -19.17 13.77 24.02
CA ASP A 254 -18.80 15.08 23.49
C ASP A 254 -17.41 15.05 22.86
N MET A 255 -16.44 14.34 23.46
CA MET A 255 -15.12 14.14 22.87
C MET A 255 -15.19 13.30 21.58
N GLU A 256 -15.95 12.20 21.58
CA GLU A 256 -16.16 11.37 20.38
C GLU A 256 -16.92 12.13 19.28
N ALA A 257 -17.89 12.99 19.63
CA ALA A 257 -18.61 13.83 18.69
C ALA A 257 -17.70 14.90 18.07
N ARG A 258 -16.78 15.48 18.86
CA ARG A 258 -15.74 16.39 18.36
C ARG A 258 -14.80 15.69 17.40
N LEU A 259 -14.34 14.48 17.72
CA LEU A 259 -13.49 13.67 16.84
C LEU A 259 -14.22 13.36 15.53
N ALA A 260 -15.48 12.91 15.60
CA ALA A 260 -16.29 12.67 14.42
C ALA A 260 -16.59 13.94 13.60
N ALA A 261 -16.64 15.12 14.23
CA ALA A 261 -16.78 16.40 13.53
C ALA A 261 -15.51 16.76 12.76
N PHE A 262 -14.32 16.46 13.30
CA PHE A 262 -13.06 16.58 12.57
C PHE A 262 -12.99 15.60 11.39
N GLU A 263 -13.36 14.33 11.58
CA GLU A 263 -13.42 13.32 10.49
C GLU A 263 -14.42 13.67 9.39
N LYS A 264 -15.51 14.35 9.74
CA LYS A 264 -16.49 14.83 8.75
C LYS A 264 -15.98 16.06 7.98
N ARG A 265 -14.98 16.77 8.48
CA ARG A 265 -14.40 17.95 7.82
C ARG A 265 -13.21 17.58 6.95
N SER A 266 -12.42 16.56 7.32
CA SER A 266 -11.46 15.90 6.44
C SER A 266 -12.12 15.17 5.25
#